data_AF-A0A3C1C5Y7-F1
#
_entry.id   AF-A0A3C1C5Y7-F1
#
_cell.length_a   1.000
_cell.length_b   1.000
_cell.length_c   1.000
_cell.angle_alpha   90.00
_cell.angle_beta   90.00
_cell.angle_gamma   90.00
#
_symmetry.space_group_name_H-M   'P 1'
#
loop_
_entity.id
_entity.type
_entity.pdbx_description
1 polymer ?
#
loop_
_entity_poly.entity_id
_entity_poly.type
_entity_poly.pdbx_seq_one_letter_code
_entity_poly.pdbx_strand_id
1 'polypeptide(L)'
;HDERLEPREVVEKGYLDAAIWNDVQDAAFALFSRGTDCAKRAGLILVDTKYEFGIAPDGSLMLIDEVHTPDSSRFWLASSYEERFEAGLEPESRDKEFVRLFYSELGYLGDGDIPNLPASVWIRTSLLYQELYEKLTGLAFVPCSYPAEERIMRIIIESKEKERSSED
;
A
#
# COMPACT_ATOMS: atom_id res chain seq x y z
N HIS A 1 5.12 17.16 7.07
CA HIS A 1 4.32 16.62 5.95
C HIS A 1 5.18 16.57 4.72
N ASP A 2 4.91 15.63 3.83
CA ASP A 2 5.63 15.49 2.57
C ASP A 2 5.39 16.70 1.68
N GLU A 3 6.44 17.15 0.99
CA GLU A 3 6.37 18.23 0.00
C GLU A 3 6.18 17.63 -1.38
N ARG A 4 5.20 18.14 -2.13
CA ARG A 4 5.01 17.74 -3.52
C ARG A 4 6.09 18.37 -4.38
N LEU A 5 6.80 17.54 -5.15
CA LEU A 5 7.79 17.97 -6.13
C LEU A 5 7.30 17.66 -7.53
N GLU A 6 7.62 18.54 -8.48
CA GLU A 6 7.58 18.22 -9.89
C GLU A 6 8.75 17.30 -10.25
N PRO A 7 8.61 16.34 -11.18
CA PRO A 7 9.67 15.38 -11.51
C PRO A 7 11.02 16.03 -11.88
N ARG A 8 11.00 17.20 -12.53
CA ARG A 8 12.21 17.95 -12.87
C ARG A 8 12.96 18.48 -11.65
N GLU A 9 12.23 18.83 -10.58
CA GLU A 9 12.81 19.38 -9.36
C GLU A 9 13.65 18.34 -8.62
N VAL A 10 13.34 17.05 -8.80
CA VAL A 10 14.11 15.95 -8.20
C VAL A 10 15.58 16.02 -8.64
N VAL A 11 15.80 16.25 -9.93
CA VAL A 11 17.14 16.35 -10.53
C VAL A 11 17.71 17.76 -10.33
N GLU A 12 16.93 18.81 -10.56
CA GLU A 12 17.39 20.21 -10.43
C GLU A 12 17.88 20.54 -9.00
N LYS A 13 17.21 19.99 -7.98
CA LYS A 13 17.59 20.17 -6.57
C LYS A 13 18.69 19.19 -6.12
N GLY A 14 19.13 18.28 -6.99
CA GLY A 14 20.20 17.32 -6.71
C GLY A 14 19.81 16.21 -5.74
N TYR A 15 18.52 15.87 -5.63
CA TYR A 15 18.08 14.76 -4.78
C TYR A 15 18.48 13.41 -5.38
N LEU A 16 18.42 13.26 -6.71
CA LEU A 16 18.87 12.08 -7.45
C LEU A 16 19.48 12.48 -8.80
N ASP A 17 20.41 11.67 -9.28
CA ASP A 17 20.92 11.77 -10.64
C ASP A 17 19.82 11.42 -11.66
N ALA A 18 19.87 12.07 -12.83
CA ALA A 18 18.85 11.91 -13.86
C ALA A 18 18.66 10.45 -14.33
N ALA A 19 19.75 9.67 -14.40
CA ALA A 19 19.69 8.26 -14.79
C ALA A 19 18.91 7.44 -13.76
N ILE A 20 19.28 7.55 -12.48
CA ILE A 20 18.61 6.84 -11.38
C ILE A 20 17.14 7.27 -11.27
N TRP A 21 16.85 8.56 -11.44
CA TRP A 21 15.47 9.05 -11.41
C TRP A 21 14.61 8.51 -12.55
N ASN A 22 15.18 8.29 -13.73
CA ASN A 22 14.46 7.61 -14.81
C ASN A 22 14.18 6.15 -14.46
N ASP A 23 15.17 5.43 -13.92
CA ASP A 23 14.99 4.03 -13.50
C ASP A 23 13.90 3.90 -12.41
N VAL A 24 13.85 4.85 -11.47
CA VAL A 24 12.79 4.92 -10.44
C VAL A 24 11.41 5.09 -11.08
N GLN A 25 11.27 6.02 -12.01
CA GLN A 25 9.98 6.27 -12.69
C GLN A 25 9.54 5.05 -13.50
N ASP A 26 10.44 4.47 -14.28
CA ASP A 26 10.14 3.29 -15.10
C ASP A 26 9.70 2.10 -14.21
N ALA A 27 10.42 1.86 -13.11
CA ALA A 27 10.04 0.84 -12.14
C ALA A 27 8.69 1.13 -11.49
N ALA A 28 8.44 2.36 -11.04
CA ALA A 28 7.19 2.76 -10.41
C ALA A 28 5.98 2.59 -11.34
N PHE A 29 6.10 3.00 -12.61
CA PHE A 29 5.03 2.83 -13.60
C PHE A 29 4.81 1.35 -13.96
N ALA A 30 5.88 0.55 -14.10
CA ALA A 30 5.75 -0.87 -14.35
C ALA A 30 5.05 -1.60 -13.19
N LEU A 31 5.43 -1.28 -11.94
CA LEU A 31 4.76 -1.77 -10.74
C LEU A 31 3.30 -1.35 -10.71
N PHE A 32 3.00 -0.08 -11.01
CA PHE A 32 1.62 0.43 -10.99
C PHE A 32 0.74 -0.25 -12.04
N SER A 33 1.27 -0.46 -13.25
CA SER A 33 0.57 -1.21 -14.30
C SER A 33 0.25 -2.63 -13.84
N ARG A 34 1.24 -3.34 -13.27
CA ARG A 34 1.03 -4.70 -12.76
C ARG A 34 0.02 -4.72 -11.61
N GLY A 35 0.10 -3.78 -10.67
CA GLY A 35 -0.84 -3.64 -9.57
C GLY A 35 -2.26 -3.38 -10.06
N THR A 36 -2.41 -2.55 -11.09
CA THR A 36 -3.70 -2.25 -11.73
C THR A 36 -4.31 -3.51 -12.34
N ASP A 37 -3.52 -4.34 -13.03
CA ASP A 37 -4.00 -5.60 -13.58
C ASP A 37 -4.42 -6.60 -12.49
N CYS A 38 -3.67 -6.66 -11.38
CA CYS A 38 -4.02 -7.46 -10.21
C CYS A 38 -5.34 -6.99 -9.58
N ALA A 39 -5.47 -5.70 -9.31
CA ALA A 39 -6.67 -5.10 -8.74
C ALA A 39 -7.89 -5.33 -9.64
N LYS A 40 -7.74 -5.16 -10.96
CA LYS A 40 -8.81 -5.40 -11.92
C LYS A 40 -9.34 -6.83 -11.86
N ARG A 41 -8.46 -7.83 -11.78
CA ARG A 41 -8.88 -9.25 -11.62
C ARG A 41 -9.61 -9.50 -10.29
N ALA A 42 -9.28 -8.71 -9.28
CA ALA A 42 -9.90 -8.75 -7.95
C ALA A 42 -11.24 -7.97 -7.85
N GLY A 43 -11.71 -7.35 -8.94
CA GLY A 43 -12.90 -6.50 -8.94
C GLY A 43 -12.68 -5.14 -8.26
N LEU A 44 -11.43 -4.68 -8.24
CA LEU A 44 -10.98 -3.44 -7.62
C LEU A 44 -10.38 -2.49 -8.66
N ILE A 45 -10.32 -1.21 -8.31
CA ILE A 45 -9.57 -0.18 -9.04
C ILE A 45 -8.44 0.27 -8.13
N LEU A 46 -7.19 0.14 -8.57
CA LEU A 46 -6.04 0.76 -7.91
C LEU A 46 -5.99 2.24 -8.33
N VAL A 47 -6.28 3.14 -7.40
CA VAL A 47 -6.43 4.58 -7.69
C VAL A 47 -5.06 5.26 -7.70
N ASP A 48 -4.29 5.05 -6.64
CA ASP A 48 -2.90 5.46 -6.50
C ASP A 48 -2.18 4.55 -5.49
N THR A 49 -0.86 4.72 -5.41
CA THR A 49 0.01 4.05 -4.45
C THR A 49 1.26 4.87 -4.24
N LYS A 50 1.88 4.70 -3.07
CA LYS A 50 3.25 5.13 -2.80
C LYS A 50 4.21 3.96 -3.00
N TYR A 51 5.40 4.24 -3.52
CA TYR A 51 6.53 3.30 -3.52
C TYR A 51 7.72 3.96 -2.84
N GLU A 52 8.54 3.15 -2.18
CA GLU A 52 9.83 3.59 -1.67
C GLU A 52 10.95 2.81 -2.35
N PHE A 53 12.00 3.53 -2.72
CA PHE A 53 13.18 2.95 -3.33
C PHE A 53 14.42 3.34 -2.53
N GLY A 54 15.34 2.39 -2.39
CA GLY A 54 16.67 2.60 -1.83
C GLY A 54 17.76 2.33 -2.87
N ILE A 55 18.97 2.77 -2.57
CA ILE A 55 20.18 2.39 -3.31
C ILE A 55 20.94 1.38 -2.46
N ALA A 56 21.14 0.19 -3.01
CA ALA A 56 21.91 -0.86 -2.35
C ALA A 56 23.42 -0.51 -2.31
N PRO A 57 24.23 -1.18 -1.46
CA PRO A 57 25.67 -0.89 -1.36
C PRO A 57 26.47 -1.05 -2.66
N ASP A 58 25.97 -1.85 -3.61
CA ASP A 58 26.57 -2.05 -4.93
C ASP A 58 26.13 -0.98 -5.96
N GLY A 59 25.29 -0.03 -5.54
CA GLY A 59 24.77 1.06 -6.38
C GLY A 59 23.48 0.72 -7.13
N SER A 60 22.92 -0.49 -6.97
CA SER A 60 21.68 -0.88 -7.63
C SER A 60 20.44 -0.25 -6.97
N LEU A 61 19.43 0.04 -7.78
CA LEU A 61 18.13 0.52 -7.30
C LEU A 61 17.32 -0.65 -6.73
N MET A 62 16.83 -0.50 -5.50
CA MET A 62 16.09 -1.53 -4.78
C MET A 62 14.71 -1.01 -4.40
N LEU A 63 13.66 -1.75 -4.77
CA LEU A 63 12.33 -1.53 -4.22
C LEU A 63 12.31 -1.97 -2.76
N ILE A 64 11.86 -1.09 -1.87
CA ILE A 64 11.78 -1.34 -0.44
C ILE A 64 10.36 -1.08 0.07
N ASP A 65 10.19 -1.16 1.39
CA ASP A 65 8.91 -0.97 2.08
C ASP A 65 7.83 -1.93 1.55
N GLU A 66 6.56 -1.57 1.72
CA GLU A 66 5.41 -2.34 1.26
C GLU A 66 4.91 -1.91 -0.12
N VAL A 67 4.20 -2.82 -0.79
CA VAL A 67 3.71 -2.62 -2.17
C VAL A 67 2.26 -3.09 -2.28
N HIS A 68 1.39 -2.21 -2.78
CA HIS A 68 -0.03 -2.50 -3.05
C HIS A 68 -0.82 -3.01 -1.83
N THR A 69 -0.46 -2.52 -0.65
CA THR A 69 -1.21 -2.77 0.59
C THR A 69 -2.27 -1.68 0.79
N PRO A 70 -3.30 -1.91 1.63
CA PRO A 70 -4.29 -0.87 1.93
C PRO A 70 -3.73 0.34 2.73
N ASP A 71 -2.47 0.24 3.18
CA ASP A 71 -1.73 1.30 3.87
C ASP A 71 -1.04 2.25 2.89
N SER A 72 -0.44 1.68 1.84
CA SER A 72 0.30 2.40 0.80
C SER A 72 -0.53 2.74 -0.43
N SER A 73 -1.70 2.12 -0.61
CA SER A 73 -2.54 2.23 -1.80
C SER A 73 -4.01 2.50 -1.50
N ARG A 74 -4.66 3.23 -2.39
CA ARG A 74 -6.12 3.40 -2.39
C ARG A 74 -6.77 2.46 -3.38
N PHE A 75 -7.73 1.68 -2.89
CA PHE A 75 -8.52 0.76 -3.69
C PHE A 75 -9.99 1.18 -3.70
N TRP A 76 -10.59 1.23 -4.87
CA TRP A 76 -12.04 1.37 -5.00
C TRP A 76 -12.69 0.07 -5.43
N LEU A 77 -13.94 -0.14 -5.02
CA LEU A 77 -14.75 -1.24 -5.53
C LEU A 77 -15.20 -0.91 -6.96
N ALA A 78 -14.75 -1.71 -7.94
CA ALA A 78 -15.01 -1.44 -9.36
C ALA A 78 -16.51 -1.40 -9.67
N SER A 79 -17.31 -2.26 -9.04
CA SER A 79 -18.75 -2.33 -9.25
C SER A 79 -19.53 -1.10 -8.76
N SER A 80 -18.92 -0.29 -7.89
CA SER A 80 -19.54 0.94 -7.37
C SER A 80 -19.19 2.18 -8.19
N TYR A 81 -18.18 2.10 -9.07
CA TYR A 81 -17.57 3.26 -9.68
C TYR A 81 -18.53 4.03 -10.57
N GLU A 82 -19.14 3.36 -11.56
CA GLU A 82 -19.97 4.01 -12.59
C GLU A 82 -21.20 4.69 -11.97
N GLU A 83 -22.00 3.96 -11.19
CA GLU A 83 -23.20 4.49 -10.52
C GLU A 83 -22.88 5.69 -9.62
N ARG A 84 -21.81 5.60 -8.83
CA ARG A 84 -21.46 6.66 -7.87
C ARG A 84 -20.88 7.86 -8.60
N PHE A 85 -20.06 7.65 -9.62
CA PHE A 85 -19.51 8.72 -10.43
C PHE A 85 -20.62 9.51 -11.15
N GLU A 86 -21.61 8.83 -11.73
CA GLU A 86 -22.77 9.48 -12.34
C GLU A 86 -23.62 10.28 -11.33
N ALA A 87 -23.67 9.81 -10.08
CA ALA A 87 -24.33 10.51 -8.99
C ALA A 87 -23.49 11.65 -8.37
N GLY A 88 -22.26 11.90 -8.86
CA GLY A 88 -21.34 12.88 -8.26
C GLY A 88 -20.83 12.49 -6.88
N LEU A 89 -20.81 11.19 -6.57
CA LEU A 89 -20.34 10.60 -5.32
C LEU A 89 -18.98 9.94 -5.51
N GLU A 90 -18.14 9.99 -4.48
CA GLU A 90 -16.90 9.20 -4.43
C GLU A 90 -17.21 7.71 -4.47
N PRO A 91 -16.53 6.90 -5.30
CA PRO A 91 -16.67 5.44 -5.31
C PRO A 91 -16.45 4.81 -3.93
N GLU A 92 -16.95 3.58 -3.74
CA GLU A 92 -16.77 2.91 -2.45
C GLU A 92 -15.29 2.57 -2.24
N SER A 93 -14.68 3.24 -1.25
CA SER A 93 -13.30 3.01 -0.89
C SER A 93 -13.12 1.77 -0.02
N ARG A 94 -12.04 1.04 -0.29
CA ARG A 94 -11.56 -0.13 0.44
C ARG A 94 -10.21 0.19 1.10
N ASP A 95 -10.13 1.31 1.79
CA ASP A 95 -8.92 1.73 2.51
C ASP A 95 -9.26 2.24 3.92
N LYS A 96 -8.25 2.81 4.60
CA LYS A 96 -8.36 3.37 5.94
C LYS A 96 -9.25 4.62 6.04
N GLU A 97 -9.83 5.12 4.95
CA GLU A 97 -10.57 6.38 4.97
C GLU A 97 -11.75 6.34 5.96
N PHE A 98 -12.41 5.20 6.12
CA PHE A 98 -13.50 5.12 7.09
C PHE A 98 -13.03 5.32 8.55
N VAL A 99 -11.81 4.92 8.90
CA VAL A 99 -11.22 5.15 10.23
C VAL A 99 -10.94 6.65 10.42
N ARG A 100 -10.45 7.32 9.38
CA ARG A 100 -10.22 8.77 9.39
C ARG A 100 -11.54 9.54 9.54
N LEU A 101 -12.58 9.11 8.83
CA LEU A 101 -13.92 9.68 8.97
C LEU A 101 -14.45 9.52 10.41
N PHE A 102 -14.28 8.35 11.04
CA PHE A 102 -14.65 8.16 12.45
C PHE A 102 -13.89 9.09 13.40
N TYR A 103 -12.58 9.29 13.19
CA TYR A 103 -11.82 10.26 13.97
C TYR A 103 -12.31 11.69 13.74
N SER A 104 -12.62 12.05 12.49
CA SER A 104 -13.16 13.36 12.14
C SER A 104 -14.52 13.63 12.79
N GLU A 105 -15.40 12.62 12.83
CA GLU A 105 -16.70 12.68 13.54
C GLU A 105 -16.54 12.89 15.05
N LEU A 106 -15.43 12.40 15.63
CA LEU A 106 -15.05 12.63 17.03
C LEU A 106 -14.29 13.95 17.24
N GLY A 107 -14.12 14.76 16.20
CA GLY A 107 -13.43 16.05 16.24
C GLY A 107 -11.90 15.95 16.25
N TYR A 108 -11.33 14.76 16.01
CA TYR A 108 -9.89 14.56 15.97
C TYR A 108 -9.35 14.77 14.55
N LEU A 109 -8.51 15.81 14.40
CA LEU A 109 -7.91 16.21 13.13
C LEU A 109 -6.41 15.86 13.04
N GLY A 110 -5.93 14.97 13.91
CA GLY A 110 -4.51 14.56 13.95
C GLY A 110 -3.65 15.32 14.96
N ASP A 111 -4.24 16.18 15.79
CA ASP A 111 -3.55 16.89 16.89
C ASP A 111 -4.30 16.71 18.22
N GLY A 112 -3.55 16.66 19.32
CA GLY A 112 -4.06 16.42 20.67
C GLY A 112 -4.28 14.93 21.03
N ASP A 113 -5.08 14.71 22.06
CA ASP A 113 -5.36 13.38 22.60
C ASP A 113 -6.16 12.52 21.62
N ILE A 114 -5.62 11.36 21.27
CA ILE A 114 -6.24 10.43 20.32
C ILE A 114 -7.51 9.82 20.96
N PRO A 115 -8.70 10.01 20.37
CA PRO A 115 -9.92 9.39 20.87
C PRO A 115 -9.85 7.86 20.82
N ASN A 116 -10.44 7.20 21.81
CA ASN A 116 -10.65 5.76 21.74
C ASN A 116 -11.76 5.43 20.76
N LEU A 117 -11.43 4.68 19.71
CA LEU A 117 -12.41 4.14 18.78
C LEU A 117 -13.05 2.86 19.35
N PRO A 118 -14.34 2.61 19.08
CA PRO A 118 -14.98 1.39 19.53
C PRO A 118 -14.38 0.16 18.84
N ALA A 119 -14.40 -0.99 19.52
CA ALA A 119 -13.85 -2.24 19.02
C ALA A 119 -14.37 -2.64 17.63
N SER A 120 -15.60 -2.26 17.29
CA SER A 120 -16.22 -2.49 15.98
C SER A 120 -15.44 -1.85 14.83
N VAL A 121 -14.80 -0.70 15.05
CA VAL A 121 -13.98 -0.03 14.02
C VAL A 121 -12.76 -0.89 13.73
N TRP A 122 -12.04 -1.34 14.76
CA TRP A 122 -10.85 -2.21 14.61
C TRP A 122 -11.18 -3.56 13.95
N ILE A 123 -12.30 -4.17 14.34
CA ILE A 123 -12.80 -5.42 13.73
C ILE A 123 -13.10 -5.19 12.24
N ARG A 124 -13.81 -4.11 11.91
CA ARG A 124 -14.13 -3.76 10.52
C ARG A 124 -12.86 -3.49 9.70
N THR A 125 -11.87 -2.78 10.27
CA THR A 125 -10.58 -2.55 9.61
C THR A 125 -9.90 -3.89 9.34
N SER A 126 -9.83 -4.76 10.35
CA SER A 126 -9.20 -6.06 10.21
C SER A 126 -9.84 -6.92 9.12
N LEU A 127 -11.18 -6.97 9.08
CA LEU A 127 -11.93 -7.70 8.06
C LEU A 127 -11.70 -7.14 6.66
N LEU A 128 -11.61 -5.81 6.51
CA LEU A 128 -11.32 -5.17 5.23
C LEU A 128 -9.94 -5.58 4.69
N TYR A 129 -8.92 -5.64 5.56
CA TYR A 129 -7.57 -6.04 5.17
C TYR A 129 -7.52 -7.50 4.75
N GLN A 130 -8.24 -8.36 5.46
CA GLN A 130 -8.39 -9.76 5.11
C GLN A 130 -9.07 -9.92 3.75
N GLU A 131 -10.20 -9.26 3.54
CA GLU A 131 -10.93 -9.30 2.27
C GLU A 131 -10.05 -8.84 1.09
N LEU A 132 -9.30 -7.75 1.26
CA LEU A 132 -8.40 -7.25 0.22
C LEU A 132 -7.26 -8.21 -0.07
N TYR A 133 -6.63 -8.76 0.98
CA TYR A 133 -5.61 -9.79 0.82
C TYR A 133 -6.15 -10.98 0.02
N GLU A 134 -7.32 -11.50 0.40
CA GLU A 134 -7.92 -12.66 -0.27
C GLU A 134 -8.30 -12.36 -1.71
N LYS A 135 -8.86 -11.17 -1.98
CA LYS A 135 -9.21 -10.72 -3.33
C LYS A 135 -7.99 -10.54 -4.23
N LEU A 136 -6.94 -9.89 -3.72
CA LEU A 136 -5.75 -9.54 -4.51
C LEU A 136 -4.84 -10.76 -4.74
N THR A 137 -4.74 -11.67 -3.77
CA THR A 137 -3.85 -12.82 -3.85
C THR A 137 -4.55 -14.10 -4.31
N GLY A 138 -5.87 -14.20 -4.13
CA GLY A 138 -6.64 -15.44 -4.31
C GLY A 138 -6.39 -16.49 -3.23
N LEU A 139 -5.66 -16.15 -2.16
CA LEU A 139 -5.33 -17.03 -1.04
C LEU A 139 -6.25 -16.74 0.14
N ALA A 140 -6.67 -17.76 0.88
CA ALA A 140 -7.41 -17.56 2.12
C ALA A 140 -6.52 -16.93 3.20
N PHE A 141 -7.03 -15.93 3.92
CA PHE A 141 -6.31 -15.34 5.03
C PHE A 141 -6.31 -16.29 6.22
N VAL A 142 -5.13 -16.61 6.74
CA VAL A 142 -4.98 -17.46 7.93
C VAL A 142 -4.40 -16.63 9.08
N PRO A 143 -5.22 -16.27 10.08
CA PRO A 143 -4.74 -15.51 11.24
C PRO A 143 -3.69 -16.31 12.01
N CYS A 144 -2.68 -15.62 12.56
CA CYS A 144 -1.81 -16.21 13.59
C CYS A 144 -2.22 -15.76 14.98
N SER A 145 -1.92 -16.61 15.95
CA SER A 145 -1.88 -16.21 17.36
C SER A 145 -0.78 -15.19 17.60
N TYR A 146 -1.03 -14.26 18.52
CA TYR A 146 0.02 -13.42 19.11
C TYR A 146 0.81 -14.21 20.16
N PRO A 147 2.11 -13.90 20.37
CA PRO A 147 2.92 -12.93 19.63
C PRO A 147 3.21 -13.38 18.19
N ALA A 148 3.05 -12.47 17.21
CA ALA A 148 3.25 -12.77 15.79
C ALA A 148 4.73 -12.75 15.37
N GLU A 149 5.58 -12.18 16.23
CA GLU A 149 7.01 -11.90 16.02
C GLU A 149 7.79 -13.17 15.67
N GLU A 150 7.54 -14.29 16.36
CA GLU A 150 8.23 -15.56 16.09
C GLU A 150 7.93 -16.08 14.67
N ARG A 151 6.67 -15.95 14.23
CA ARG A 151 6.27 -16.34 12.87
C ARG A 151 6.94 -15.45 11.83
N ILE A 152 6.97 -14.13 12.07
CA ILE A 152 7.61 -13.16 11.17
C ILE A 152 9.11 -13.49 11.03
N MET A 153 9.80 -13.69 12.16
CA MET A 153 11.24 -14.00 12.16
C MET A 153 11.54 -15.31 11.44
N ARG A 154 10.71 -16.35 11.63
CA ARG A 154 10.85 -17.62 10.91
C ARG A 154 10.74 -17.43 9.40
N ILE A 155 9.71 -16.71 8.93
CA ILE A 155 9.51 -16.47 7.50
C ILE A 155 10.69 -15.67 6.91
N ILE A 156 11.19 -14.67 7.62
CA ILE A 156 12.36 -13.89 7.16
C ILE A 156 13.60 -14.78 7.00
N ILE A 157 13.85 -15.68 7.95
CA ILE A 157 14.99 -16.61 7.88
C ILE A 157 14.82 -17.58 6.69
N GLU A 158 13.64 -18.17 6.54
CA GLU A 158 13.34 -19.11 5.45
C GLU A 158 13.49 -18.46 4.06
N SER A 159 13.08 -17.19 3.90
CA SER A 159 13.25 -16.46 2.64
C SER A 159 14.71 -16.23 2.29
N LYS A 160 15.56 -15.86 3.26
CA LYS A 160 17.01 -15.69 3.06
C LYS A 160 17.71 -16.98 2.63
N GLU A 161 17.24 -18.12 3.13
CA GLU A 161 17.79 -19.44 2.76
C GLU A 161 17.39 -19.85 1.34
N LYS A 162 16.16 -19.51 0.91
CA LYS A 162 15.71 -19.72 -0.48
C LYS A 162 16.46 -18.87 -1.49
N GLU A 163 16.73 -17.61 -1.17
CA GLU A 163 17.52 -16.73 -2.06
C GLU A 163 18.93 -17.28 -2.24
N ARG A 164 19.61 -17.64 -1.13
CA ARG A 164 20.96 -18.24 -1.16
C ARG A 164 21.05 -19.57 -1.91
N SER A 165 19.97 -20.36 -1.94
CA SER A 165 19.96 -21.66 -2.64
C SER A 165 19.54 -21.56 -4.10
N SER A 166 19.07 -20.40 -4.55
CA SER A 166 18.77 -20.11 -5.96
C SER A 166 19.94 -19.46 -6.72
N GLU A 167 21.01 -19.10 -6.02
CA GLU A 167 22.26 -18.54 -6.55
C GLU A 167 23.37 -19.60 -6.75
N ASP A 168 23.17 -20.83 -6.26
CA ASP A 168 24.06 -22.01 -6.44
C ASP A 168 23.55 -22.95 -7.55
#